data_AF-A0AAN5YNP6-F1
#
_entry.id   AF-A0AAN5YNP6-F1
#
_cell.length_a   1.000
_cell.length_b   1.000
_cell.length_c   1.000
_cell.angle_alpha   90.00
_cell.angle_beta   90.00
_cell.angle_gamma   90.00
#
_symmetry.space_group_name_H-M   'P 1'
#
loop_
_entity.id
_entity.type
_entity.pdbx_description
1 polymer ?
#
loop_
_entity_poly.entity_id
_entity_poly.type
_entity_poly.pdbx_seq_one_letter_code
_entity_poly.pdbx_strand_id
1 'polypeptide(L)'
;MRTLQVKEAWSQRSQPSISGVVQSWERKDLRLTAYDGYEAYIGTLPLEESSNWRAGVYDDLADAEFERLLRSMSRIPDHDIYPVFEEGITQFEPETSTQDYFLKQPNTSIYKGNDDVAQLMLAEARANQRFLAHPHVNLGSYLGCVVRGGRIVSLAFPKYVGTLADRVRKARQLGPAHFPAEERERCIDSIQSAVRHLHSLGYAHNDISACNIMFDSSGTAMLIDLDSCAPFGEKVKKGGIVGGWRGPSFWKQEFKQSSIECDELSLQYVRNWLISELSDKPGSEGL
;
A
#
# COMPACT_ATOMS: atom_id res chain seq x y z
N MET A 1 -10.01 18.32 8.55
CA MET A 1 -9.99 17.82 7.16
C MET A 1 -11.01 16.70 7.09
N ARG A 2 -11.89 16.72 6.09
CA ARG A 2 -12.93 15.71 5.89
C ARG A 2 -12.56 14.89 4.66
N THR A 3 -12.57 13.57 4.81
CA THR A 3 -12.19 12.65 3.74
C THR A 3 -13.14 11.47 3.72
N LEU A 4 -13.61 11.08 2.54
CA LEU A 4 -14.35 9.84 2.33
C LEU A 4 -13.53 8.89 1.45
N GLN A 5 -13.35 7.66 1.91
CA GLN A 5 -12.79 6.57 1.14
C GLN A 5 -13.90 5.60 0.74
N VAL A 6 -13.94 5.25 -0.54
CA VAL A 6 -14.90 4.32 -1.12
C VAL A 6 -14.13 3.12 -1.65
N LYS A 7 -14.49 1.92 -1.18
CA LYS A 7 -13.91 0.65 -1.65
C LYS A 7 -15.02 -0.28 -2.14
N GLU A 8 -14.76 -1.00 -3.23
CA GLU A 8 -15.68 -2.01 -3.73
C GLU A 8 -15.50 -3.33 -2.96
N ALA A 9 -16.60 -3.95 -2.56
CA ALA A 9 -16.61 -5.33 -2.13
C ALA A 9 -17.06 -6.24 -3.29
N TRP A 10 -16.28 -7.28 -3.54
CA TRP A 10 -16.55 -8.27 -4.59
C TRP A 10 -16.79 -9.65 -3.95
N SER A 11 -17.74 -10.40 -4.50
CA SER A 11 -17.99 -11.80 -4.12
C SER A 11 -18.00 -12.72 -5.33
N GLN A 12 -17.63 -13.97 -5.12
CA GLN A 12 -17.67 -14.99 -6.17
C GLN A 12 -19.12 -15.43 -6.40
N ARG A 13 -19.53 -15.48 -7.66
CA ARG A 13 -20.86 -15.94 -8.04
C ARG A 13 -20.97 -17.44 -7.80
N SER A 14 -21.90 -17.87 -6.96
CA SER A 14 -22.19 -19.29 -6.74
C SER A 14 -23.10 -19.79 -7.86
N GLN A 15 -22.54 -20.39 -8.92
CA GLN A 15 -23.32 -21.18 -9.87
C GLN A 15 -22.94 -22.67 -9.79
N PRO A 16 -23.90 -23.60 -9.77
CA PRO A 16 -23.61 -25.02 -9.84
C PRO A 16 -22.99 -25.35 -11.21
N SER A 17 -21.76 -25.86 -11.21
CA SER A 17 -21.02 -26.14 -12.44
C SER A 17 -21.50 -27.44 -13.09
N ILE A 18 -22.21 -27.34 -14.22
CA ILE A 18 -22.23 -28.40 -15.23
C ILE A 18 -21.34 -27.90 -16.36
N SER A 19 -20.20 -28.57 -16.56
CA SER A 19 -19.09 -28.24 -17.47
C SER A 19 -18.26 -27.02 -17.04
N GLY A 20 -16.94 -27.17 -16.92
CA GLY A 20 -16.00 -26.21 -16.33
C GLY A 20 -16.24 -24.75 -16.72
N VAL A 21 -16.64 -23.92 -15.75
CA VAL A 21 -17.04 -22.52 -15.95
C VAL A 21 -15.99 -21.55 -15.41
N VAL A 22 -15.78 -20.49 -16.17
CA VAL A 22 -15.07 -19.24 -15.82
C VAL A 22 -15.57 -18.70 -14.46
N GLN A 23 -14.64 -18.41 -13.56
CA GLN A 23 -14.94 -17.75 -12.30
C GLN A 23 -15.49 -16.34 -12.57
N SER A 24 -16.77 -16.10 -12.29
CA SER A 24 -17.38 -14.78 -12.38
C SER A 24 -17.46 -14.13 -11.00
N TRP A 25 -17.03 -12.87 -10.92
CA TRP A 25 -17.07 -12.03 -9.72
C TRP A 25 -18.17 -10.99 -9.87
N GLU A 26 -18.94 -10.75 -8.82
CA GLU A 26 -19.99 -9.72 -8.81
C GLU A 26 -19.73 -8.67 -7.72
N ARG A 27 -20.06 -7.41 -8.02
CA ARG A 27 -19.96 -6.30 -7.08
C ARG A 27 -21.10 -6.41 -6.07
N LYS A 28 -20.77 -6.50 -4.78
CA LYS A 28 -21.73 -6.74 -3.70
C LYS A 28 -22.23 -5.44 -3.06
N ASP A 29 -21.32 -4.59 -2.63
CA ASP A 29 -21.60 -3.30 -1.99
C ASP A 29 -20.40 -2.36 -2.14
N LEU A 30 -20.61 -1.08 -1.79
CA LEU A 30 -19.52 -0.14 -1.56
C LEU A 30 -19.32 0.01 -0.07
N ARG A 31 -18.10 -0.25 0.40
CA ARG A 31 -17.67 0.05 1.77
C ARG A 31 -17.18 1.49 1.84
N LEU A 32 -17.71 2.21 2.81
CA LEU A 32 -17.33 3.58 3.10
C LEU A 32 -16.46 3.63 4.34
N THR A 33 -15.44 4.48 4.29
CA THR A 33 -14.73 4.97 5.47
C THR A 33 -14.69 6.47 5.41
N ALA A 34 -15.26 7.15 6.39
CA ALA A 34 -15.24 8.60 6.48
C ALA A 34 -14.34 9.01 7.65
N TYR A 35 -13.57 10.08 7.46
CA TYR A 35 -12.79 10.74 8.48
C TYR A 35 -13.30 12.17 8.63
N ASP A 36 -13.80 12.54 9.81
CA ASP A 36 -14.01 13.95 10.18
C ASP A 36 -12.93 14.34 11.20
N GLY A 37 -11.88 15.01 10.71
CA GLY A 37 -10.65 15.14 11.48
C GLY A 37 -10.00 13.77 11.71
N TYR A 38 -9.99 13.31 12.95
CA TYR A 38 -9.49 11.98 13.32
C TYR A 38 -10.60 11.02 13.71
N GLU A 39 -11.86 11.45 13.73
CA GLU A 39 -12.97 10.54 14.00
C GLU A 39 -13.22 9.71 12.74
N ALA A 40 -13.08 8.38 12.87
CA ALA A 40 -13.31 7.46 11.76
C ALA A 40 -14.69 6.82 11.87
N TYR A 41 -15.34 6.67 10.72
CA TYR A 41 -16.66 6.08 10.59
C TYR A 41 -16.62 5.02 9.50
N ILE A 42 -17.36 3.93 9.69
CA ILE A 42 -17.57 2.90 8.67
C ILE A 42 -19.04 2.75 8.33
N GLY A 43 -19.31 2.44 7.07
CA GLY A 43 -20.66 2.11 6.61
C GLY A 43 -20.63 1.45 5.25
N THR A 44 -21.81 1.20 4.72
CA THR A 44 -21.97 0.64 3.37
C THR A 44 -23.00 1.46 2.61
N LEU A 45 -22.77 1.62 1.30
CA LEU A 45 -23.80 2.11 0.38
C LEU A 45 -24.46 0.92 -0.32
N PRO A 46 -25.80 0.85 -0.33
CA PRO A 46 -26.54 -0.09 -1.16
C PRO A 46 -26.18 0.07 -2.65
N LEU A 47 -26.31 -1.02 -3.42
CA LEU A 47 -25.92 -1.01 -4.83
C LEU A 47 -26.70 0.02 -5.67
N GLU A 48 -27.93 0.33 -5.29
CA GLU A 48 -28.80 1.31 -5.95
C GLU A 48 -28.19 2.73 -5.90
N GLU A 49 -27.68 3.13 -4.74
CA GLU A 49 -26.99 4.42 -4.53
C GLU A 49 -25.53 4.40 -4.99
N SER A 50 -24.93 3.20 -5.10
CA SER A 50 -23.54 3.03 -5.51
C SER A 50 -23.23 3.38 -6.97
N SER A 51 -24.26 3.56 -7.80
CA SER A 51 -24.12 3.85 -9.23
C SER A 51 -23.38 5.17 -9.51
N ASN A 52 -23.49 6.14 -8.59
CA ASN A 52 -22.84 7.44 -8.67
C ASN A 52 -21.43 7.47 -8.06
N TRP A 53 -21.00 6.37 -7.44
CA TRP A 53 -19.74 6.32 -6.69
C TRP A 53 -18.74 5.40 -7.37
N ARG A 54 -17.49 5.83 -7.38
CA ARG A 54 -16.35 5.01 -7.83
C ARG A 54 -15.44 4.75 -6.64
N ALA A 55 -14.74 3.62 -6.67
CA ALA A 55 -13.67 3.39 -5.70
C ALA A 55 -12.64 4.52 -5.78
N GLY A 56 -12.28 5.09 -4.64
CA GLY A 56 -11.42 6.27 -4.60
C GLY A 56 -11.43 6.98 -3.26
N VAL A 57 -10.69 8.08 -3.21
CA VAL A 57 -10.61 9.00 -2.07
C VAL A 57 -11.21 10.33 -2.51
N TYR A 58 -12.07 10.89 -1.67
CA TYR A 58 -12.80 12.13 -1.90
C TYR A 58 -12.50 13.09 -0.74
N ASP A 59 -11.67 14.09 -0.99
CA ASP A 59 -11.22 15.09 0.00
C ASP A 59 -11.96 16.43 -0.10
N ASP A 60 -12.82 16.58 -1.12
CA ASP A 60 -13.50 17.83 -1.51
C ASP A 60 -15.03 17.66 -1.68
N LEU A 61 -15.60 16.67 -0.98
CA LEU A 61 -17.05 16.47 -0.94
C LEU A 61 -17.75 17.69 -0.33
N ALA A 62 -18.87 18.09 -0.94
CA ALA A 62 -19.73 19.12 -0.37
C ALA A 62 -20.21 18.70 1.03
N ASP A 63 -20.15 19.62 2.00
CA ASP A 63 -20.47 19.33 3.39
C ASP A 63 -21.84 18.64 3.57
N ALA A 64 -22.86 19.10 2.84
CA ALA A 64 -24.20 18.51 2.91
C ALA A 64 -24.22 17.03 2.50
N GLU A 65 -23.42 16.63 1.50
CA GLU A 65 -23.33 15.25 1.03
C GLU A 65 -22.50 14.39 2.00
N PHE A 66 -21.39 14.94 2.54
CA PHE A 66 -20.60 14.27 3.56
C PHE A 66 -21.43 13.97 4.81
N GLU A 67 -22.16 14.95 5.32
CA GLU A 67 -23.04 14.81 6.49
C GLU A 67 -24.20 13.83 6.22
N ARG A 68 -24.74 13.80 5.00
CA ARG A 68 -25.77 12.83 4.60
C ARG A 68 -25.25 11.40 4.75
N LEU A 69 -24.04 11.14 4.27
CA LEU A 69 -23.40 9.82 4.38
C LEU A 69 -23.05 9.49 5.83
N LEU A 70 -22.46 10.44 6.56
CA LEU A 70 -22.02 10.23 7.94
C LEU A 70 -23.16 9.76 8.85
N ARG A 71 -24.39 10.26 8.64
CA ARG A 71 -25.59 9.87 9.40
C ARG A 71 -25.98 8.40 9.28
N SER A 72 -25.60 7.71 8.20
CA SER A 72 -25.84 6.27 8.03
C SER A 72 -24.65 5.40 8.44
N MET A 73 -23.55 6.01 8.87
CA MET A 73 -22.31 5.34 9.24
C MET A 73 -22.20 5.18 10.76
N SER A 74 -21.42 4.19 11.18
CA SER A 74 -21.11 3.93 12.60
C SER A 74 -19.72 4.47 12.93
N ARG A 75 -19.62 5.26 14.00
CA ARG A 75 -18.32 5.72 14.53
C ARG A 75 -17.52 4.52 15.03
N ILE A 76 -16.25 4.45 14.66
CA ILE A 76 -15.30 3.49 15.22
C ILE A 76 -14.77 4.05 16.55
N PRO A 77 -14.69 3.26 17.63
CA PRO A 77 -14.01 3.69 18.84
C PRO A 77 -12.53 3.99 18.56
N ASP A 78 -12.02 5.11 19.08
CA ASP A 78 -10.65 5.56 18.79
C ASP A 78 -9.60 4.52 19.21
N HIS A 79 -9.86 3.77 20.28
CA HIS A 79 -8.95 2.75 20.78
C HIS A 79 -8.84 1.53 19.87
N ASP A 80 -9.79 1.32 18.98
CA ASP A 80 -9.77 0.20 18.04
C ASP A 80 -8.91 0.48 16.80
N ILE A 81 -8.62 1.76 16.53
CA ILE A 81 -7.89 2.21 15.32
C ILE A 81 -6.61 2.97 15.62
N TYR A 82 -6.54 3.68 16.76
CA TYR A 82 -5.40 4.50 17.16
C TYR A 82 -4.75 3.90 18.41
N PRO A 83 -3.59 3.25 18.29
CA PRO A 83 -2.90 2.68 19.43
C PRO A 83 -2.36 3.78 20.34
N VAL A 84 -2.12 3.44 21.62
CA VAL A 84 -1.42 4.33 22.54
C VAL A 84 0.00 4.57 22.03
N PHE A 85 0.45 5.82 22.10
CA PHE A 85 1.82 6.17 21.75
C PHE A 85 2.80 5.58 22.76
N GLU A 86 3.87 4.97 22.24
CA GLU A 86 4.90 4.33 23.07
C GLU A 86 6.16 5.19 23.15
N GLU A 87 6.73 5.27 24.35
CA GLU A 87 8.01 5.92 24.56
C GLU A 87 9.10 5.21 23.71
N GLY A 88 9.87 6.00 22.95
CA GLY A 88 10.89 5.51 22.02
C GLY A 88 10.45 5.45 20.55
N ILE A 89 9.17 5.66 20.24
CA ILE A 89 8.72 5.92 18.87
C ILE A 89 8.90 7.41 18.57
N THR A 90 9.44 7.73 17.39
CA THR A 90 9.65 9.11 16.96
C THR A 90 8.31 9.80 16.75
N GLN A 91 8.12 10.97 17.37
CA GLN A 91 6.97 11.83 17.12
C GLN A 91 7.27 12.81 15.99
N PHE A 92 6.31 12.98 15.09
CA PHE A 92 6.36 13.90 13.96
C PHE A 92 5.34 15.02 14.17
N GLU A 93 5.77 16.26 13.97
CA GLU A 93 4.97 17.47 14.11
C GLU A 93 4.75 18.12 12.73
N PRO A 94 3.62 17.82 12.06
CA PRO A 94 3.35 18.28 10.70
C PRO A 94 3.47 19.80 10.52
N GLU A 95 3.02 20.57 11.51
CA GLU A 95 2.98 22.04 11.49
C GLU A 95 4.37 22.69 11.46
N THR A 96 5.40 21.94 11.83
CA THR A 96 6.79 22.43 11.88
C THR A 96 7.67 21.87 10.77
N SER A 97 7.13 20.95 9.95
CA SER A 97 7.89 20.30 8.89
C SER A 97 8.24 21.27 7.77
N THR A 98 9.52 21.31 7.40
CA THR A 98 10.02 22.08 6.25
C THR A 98 10.03 21.28 4.95
N GLN A 99 9.74 19.98 5.01
CA GLN A 99 9.66 19.08 3.87
C GLN A 99 8.22 18.62 3.62
N ASP A 100 7.91 18.31 2.37
CA ASP A 100 6.64 17.69 2.00
C ASP A 100 6.54 16.26 2.56
N TYR A 101 5.38 15.93 3.10
CA TYR A 101 5.10 14.64 3.71
C TYR A 101 3.78 14.03 3.22
N PHE A 102 3.67 12.73 3.44
CA PHE A 102 2.47 11.93 3.29
C PHE A 102 2.09 11.35 4.65
N LEU A 103 0.81 11.47 5.01
CA LEU A 103 0.27 10.87 6.23
C LEU A 103 -0.50 9.59 5.88
N LYS A 104 0.07 8.45 6.26
CA LYS A 104 -0.60 7.15 6.16
C LYS A 104 -1.59 7.01 7.31
N GLN A 105 -2.87 6.87 6.96
CA GLN A 105 -3.96 6.62 7.90
C GLN A 105 -4.04 5.11 8.25
N PRO A 106 -4.59 4.74 9.42
CA PRO A 106 -4.87 3.33 9.72
C PRO A 106 -5.77 2.72 8.64
N ASN A 107 -5.51 1.45 8.30
CA ASN A 107 -6.34 0.75 7.33
C ASN A 107 -7.62 0.23 8.00
N THR A 108 -8.63 1.07 8.15
CA THR A 108 -9.92 0.70 8.76
C THR A 108 -10.74 -0.30 7.95
N SER A 109 -10.38 -0.59 6.69
CA SER A 109 -11.13 -1.54 5.86
C SER A 109 -11.09 -2.99 6.34
N ILE A 110 -10.16 -3.31 7.25
CA ILE A 110 -10.07 -4.62 7.92
C ILE A 110 -10.71 -4.62 9.31
N TYR A 111 -11.28 -3.50 9.77
CA TYR A 111 -11.90 -3.39 11.08
C TYR A 111 -13.08 -4.37 11.23
N LYS A 112 -13.11 -5.10 12.34
CA LYS A 112 -14.11 -6.14 12.63
C LYS A 112 -14.77 -5.98 14.00
N GLY A 113 -14.71 -4.78 14.59
CA GLY A 113 -15.24 -4.56 15.94
C GLY A 113 -14.23 -4.88 17.06
N ASN A 114 -12.93 -4.79 16.76
CA ASN A 114 -11.83 -5.05 17.69
C ASN A 114 -10.62 -4.15 17.38
N ASP A 115 -9.57 -4.25 18.19
CA ASP A 115 -8.38 -3.40 18.11
C ASP A 115 -7.32 -3.86 17.09
N ASP A 116 -7.65 -4.80 16.19
CA ASP A 116 -6.71 -5.33 15.19
C ASP A 116 -6.09 -4.21 14.34
N VAL A 117 -6.86 -3.16 14.01
CA VAL A 117 -6.37 -2.01 13.24
C VAL A 117 -5.33 -1.23 14.04
N ALA A 118 -5.61 -0.92 15.31
CA ALA A 118 -4.66 -0.25 16.20
C ALA A 118 -3.38 -1.08 16.39
N GLN A 119 -3.50 -2.39 16.59
CA GLN A 119 -2.34 -3.29 16.77
C GLN A 119 -1.47 -3.35 15.51
N LEU A 120 -2.08 -3.39 14.32
CA LEU A 120 -1.35 -3.36 13.06
C LEU A 120 -0.65 -2.03 12.83
N MET A 121 -1.30 -0.91 13.14
CA MET A 121 -0.68 0.41 13.06
C MET A 121 0.52 0.55 14.00
N LEU A 122 0.41 0.03 15.23
CA LEU A 122 1.51 0.03 16.18
C LEU A 122 2.67 -0.86 15.71
N ALA A 123 2.37 -2.04 15.17
CA ALA A 123 3.37 -2.93 14.59
C ALA A 123 4.12 -2.25 13.43
N GLU A 124 3.41 -1.54 12.57
CA GLU A 124 3.98 -0.75 11.49
C GLU A 124 4.86 0.40 12.01
N ALA A 125 4.40 1.15 13.02
CA ALA A 125 5.21 2.22 13.63
C ALA A 125 6.53 1.69 14.19
N ARG A 126 6.48 0.55 14.90
CA ARG A 126 7.66 -0.13 15.46
C ARG A 126 8.60 -0.65 14.36
N ALA A 127 8.06 -1.21 13.29
CA ALA A 127 8.84 -1.69 12.15
C ALA A 127 9.63 -0.54 11.52
N ASN A 128 8.96 0.59 11.25
CA ASN A 128 9.59 1.78 10.69
C ASN A 128 10.61 2.43 11.64
N GLN A 129 10.30 2.53 12.94
CA GLN A 129 11.21 3.07 13.95
C GLN A 129 12.55 2.32 13.98
N ARG A 130 12.54 1.00 13.79
CA ARG A 130 13.75 0.16 13.79
C ARG A 130 14.75 0.57 12.69
N PHE A 131 14.24 0.89 11.51
CA PHE A 131 15.08 1.22 10.36
C PHE A 131 15.47 2.71 10.31
N LEU A 132 14.84 3.55 11.14
CA LEU A 132 15.23 4.96 11.26
C LEU A 132 16.68 5.15 11.74
N ALA A 133 17.17 4.23 12.59
CA ALA A 133 18.56 4.23 13.05
C ALA A 133 19.57 3.72 11.99
N HIS A 134 19.08 3.15 10.89
CA HIS A 134 19.90 2.53 9.84
C HIS A 134 19.45 3.04 8.46
N PRO A 135 19.57 4.36 8.18
CA PRO A 135 19.05 4.95 6.95
C PRO A 135 19.80 4.44 5.71
N HIS A 136 19.09 4.38 4.58
CA HIS A 136 19.66 4.08 3.28
C HIS A 136 18.96 4.91 2.21
N VAL A 137 19.73 5.40 1.22
CA VAL A 137 19.26 6.37 0.22
C VAL A 137 18.10 5.85 -0.65
N ASN A 138 17.98 4.53 -0.82
CA ASN A 138 16.88 3.88 -1.55
C ASN A 138 15.86 3.18 -0.66
N LEU A 139 15.92 3.37 0.65
CA LEU A 139 14.92 2.83 1.58
C LEU A 139 14.00 3.98 2.02
N GLY A 140 12.70 3.78 1.86
CA GLY A 140 11.67 4.76 2.22
C GLY A 140 11.87 5.21 3.66
N SER A 141 12.08 6.52 3.84
CA SER A 141 12.32 7.06 5.18
C SER A 141 11.01 7.22 5.93
N TYR A 142 11.05 6.94 7.22
CA TYR A 142 9.96 7.23 8.16
C TYR A 142 10.24 8.56 8.85
N LEU A 143 9.24 9.42 9.00
CA LEU A 143 9.39 10.72 9.67
C LEU A 143 8.94 10.69 11.14
N GLY A 144 8.14 9.71 11.52
CA GLY A 144 7.56 9.58 12.85
C GLY A 144 6.05 9.36 12.85
N CYS A 145 5.47 9.32 14.04
CA CYS A 145 4.03 9.26 14.28
C CYS A 145 3.47 10.65 14.53
N VAL A 146 2.31 10.96 13.96
CA VAL A 146 1.49 12.07 14.46
C VAL A 146 0.72 11.58 15.68
N VAL A 147 0.84 12.31 16.80
CA VAL A 147 0.26 11.91 18.08
C VAL A 147 -0.80 12.92 18.51
N ARG A 148 -2.00 12.43 18.90
CA ARG A 148 -3.05 13.25 19.51
C ARG A 148 -3.69 12.53 20.68
N GLY A 149 -3.87 13.23 21.80
CA GLY A 149 -4.46 12.65 23.01
C GLY A 149 -3.70 11.40 23.51
N GLY A 150 -2.38 11.34 23.29
CA GLY A 150 -1.55 10.19 23.65
C GLY A 150 -1.70 8.96 22.74
N ARG A 151 -2.34 9.09 21.56
CA ARG A 151 -2.50 8.00 20.58
C ARG A 151 -1.87 8.35 19.24
N ILE A 152 -1.37 7.33 18.56
CA ILE A 152 -0.83 7.44 17.20
C ILE A 152 -2.02 7.53 16.24
N VAL A 153 -2.18 8.67 15.57
CA VAL A 153 -3.32 8.92 14.67
C VAL A 153 -2.95 8.83 13.19
N SER A 154 -1.68 9.00 12.84
CA SER A 154 -1.16 8.71 11.51
C SER A 154 0.35 8.45 11.55
N LEU A 155 0.86 7.83 10.50
CA LEU A 155 2.29 7.63 10.28
C LEU A 155 2.77 8.57 9.18
N ALA A 156 3.87 9.28 9.41
CA ALA A 156 4.40 10.25 8.48
C ALA A 156 5.58 9.69 7.69
N PHE A 157 5.54 9.91 6.38
CA PHE A 157 6.56 9.53 5.42
C PHE A 157 6.87 10.71 4.50
N PRO A 158 8.06 10.80 3.87
CA PRO A 158 8.30 11.75 2.79
C PRO A 158 7.29 11.56 1.66
N LYS A 159 6.94 12.67 1.01
CA LYS A 159 6.04 12.62 -0.14
C LYS A 159 6.77 12.11 -1.39
N TYR A 160 6.26 11.04 -1.96
CA TYR A 160 6.74 10.45 -3.22
C TYR A 160 5.75 10.74 -4.38
N VAL A 161 6.24 10.71 -5.63
CA VAL A 161 5.48 11.18 -6.81
C VAL A 161 4.68 10.09 -7.53
N GLY A 162 4.82 8.82 -7.14
CA GLY A 162 4.08 7.70 -7.70
C GLY A 162 4.81 6.37 -7.57
N THR A 163 4.10 5.27 -7.82
CA THR A 163 4.65 3.90 -7.76
C THR A 163 5.29 3.48 -9.08
N LEU A 164 6.09 2.41 -9.05
CA LEU A 164 6.58 1.73 -10.26
C LEU A 164 5.43 1.21 -11.12
N ALA A 165 4.36 0.71 -10.49
CA ALA A 165 3.15 0.31 -11.20
C ALA A 165 2.51 1.48 -11.97
N ASP A 166 2.48 2.68 -11.38
CA ASP A 166 1.97 3.89 -12.04
C ASP A 166 2.86 4.32 -13.22
N ARG A 167 4.19 4.30 -13.04
CA ARG A 167 5.13 4.63 -14.13
C ARG A 167 4.98 3.69 -15.32
N VAL A 168 4.89 2.38 -15.07
CA VAL A 168 4.68 1.39 -16.14
C VAL A 168 3.32 1.60 -16.80
N ARG A 169 2.25 1.84 -16.04
CA ARG A 169 0.92 2.13 -16.60
C ARG A 169 0.97 3.33 -17.54
N LYS A 170 1.63 4.42 -17.13
CA LYS A 170 1.80 5.63 -17.94
C LYS A 170 2.61 5.33 -19.20
N ALA A 171 3.71 4.58 -19.09
CA ALA A 171 4.54 4.20 -20.24
C ALA A 171 3.78 3.29 -21.23
N ARG A 172 2.87 2.42 -20.78
CA ARG A 172 2.01 1.66 -21.70
C ARG A 172 1.06 2.54 -22.50
N GLN A 173 0.56 3.61 -21.89
CA GLN A 173 -0.37 4.53 -22.53
C GLN A 173 0.32 5.49 -23.49
N LEU A 174 1.51 5.96 -23.14
CA LEU A 174 2.22 7.03 -23.86
C LEU A 174 3.42 6.53 -24.67
N GLY A 175 3.78 5.25 -24.55
CA GLY A 175 4.92 4.61 -25.20
C GLY A 175 6.15 4.44 -24.30
N PRO A 176 7.04 3.48 -24.62
CA PRO A 176 8.17 3.07 -23.77
C PRO A 176 9.21 4.16 -23.53
N ALA A 177 9.25 5.21 -24.37
CA ALA A 177 10.09 6.39 -24.16
C ALA A 177 9.77 7.14 -22.85
N HIS A 178 8.57 6.96 -22.29
CA HIS A 178 8.18 7.57 -21.01
C HIS A 178 8.70 6.80 -19.79
N PHE A 179 9.33 5.64 -19.99
CA PHE A 179 10.10 4.94 -18.97
C PHE A 179 11.23 4.12 -19.62
N PRO A 180 12.31 4.78 -20.07
CA PRO A 180 13.38 4.18 -20.87
C PRO A 180 14.11 3.04 -20.17
N ALA A 181 14.76 2.16 -20.94
CA ALA A 181 15.48 1.00 -20.42
C ALA A 181 16.50 1.36 -19.33
N GLU A 182 17.29 2.41 -19.55
CA GLU A 182 18.29 2.88 -18.58
C GLU A 182 17.67 3.30 -17.24
N GLU A 183 16.49 3.92 -17.26
CA GLU A 183 15.78 4.31 -16.04
C GLU A 183 15.21 3.09 -15.32
N ARG A 184 14.76 2.07 -16.06
CA ARG A 184 14.31 0.79 -15.50
C ARG A 184 15.44 0.05 -14.81
N GLU A 185 16.63 0.00 -15.42
CA GLU A 185 17.81 -0.62 -14.81
C GLU A 185 18.23 0.15 -13.54
N ARG A 186 18.32 1.48 -13.59
CA ARG A 186 18.61 2.29 -12.40
C ARG A 186 17.61 2.08 -11.26
N CYS A 187 16.32 1.94 -11.60
CA CYS A 187 15.29 1.60 -10.62
C CYS A 187 15.59 0.26 -9.95
N ILE A 188 15.88 -0.78 -10.74
CA ILE A 188 16.20 -2.10 -10.19
C ILE A 188 17.48 -2.07 -9.33
N ASP A 189 18.53 -1.38 -9.78
CA ASP A 189 19.78 -1.27 -9.04
C ASP A 189 19.60 -0.56 -7.69
N SER A 190 18.78 0.50 -7.67
CA SER A 190 18.40 1.24 -6.46
C SER A 190 17.71 0.33 -5.45
N ILE A 191 16.71 -0.44 -5.91
CA ILE A 191 15.98 -1.36 -5.02
C ILE A 191 16.88 -2.53 -4.59
N GLN A 192 17.75 -3.03 -5.46
CA GLN A 192 18.74 -4.03 -5.10
C GLN A 192 19.72 -3.50 -4.03
N SER A 193 20.06 -2.21 -4.04
CA SER A 193 20.85 -1.58 -2.99
C SER A 193 20.10 -1.55 -1.65
N ALA A 194 18.83 -1.13 -1.64
CA ALA A 194 18.00 -1.12 -0.44
C ALA A 194 17.82 -2.52 0.16
N VAL A 195 17.60 -3.53 -0.68
CA VAL A 195 17.45 -4.93 -0.26
C VAL A 195 18.75 -5.45 0.36
N ARG A 196 19.90 -5.22 -0.27
CA ARG A 196 21.20 -5.59 0.31
C ARG A 196 21.45 -4.92 1.65
N HIS A 197 21.04 -3.67 1.80
CA HIS A 197 21.12 -2.97 3.09
C HIS A 197 20.28 -3.66 4.16
N LEU A 198 19.00 -3.96 3.90
CA LEU A 198 18.15 -4.73 4.83
C LEU A 198 18.77 -6.09 5.17
N HIS A 199 19.30 -6.79 4.16
CA HIS A 199 19.92 -8.09 4.36
C HIS A 199 21.15 -8.02 5.24
N SER A 200 21.96 -6.97 5.12
CA SER A 200 23.12 -6.73 5.97
C SER A 200 22.75 -6.52 7.45
N LEU A 201 21.52 -6.08 7.72
CA LEU A 201 20.97 -5.94 9.07
C LEU A 201 20.33 -7.23 9.60
N GLY A 202 20.29 -8.30 8.79
CA GLY A 202 19.67 -9.57 9.15
C GLY A 202 18.15 -9.65 8.91
N TYR A 203 17.61 -8.77 8.08
CA TYR A 203 16.17 -8.70 7.76
C TYR A 203 15.92 -8.93 6.28
N ALA A 204 14.79 -9.56 5.95
CA ALA A 204 14.22 -9.51 4.60
C ALA A 204 12.96 -8.66 4.58
N HIS A 205 12.66 -8.05 3.43
CA HIS A 205 11.48 -7.21 3.23
C HIS A 205 10.20 -8.04 3.12
N ASN A 206 10.28 -9.19 2.44
CA ASN A 206 9.20 -10.15 2.22
C ASN A 206 8.01 -9.64 1.38
N ASP A 207 8.03 -8.42 0.84
CA ASP A 207 6.88 -7.85 0.12
C ASP A 207 7.30 -6.87 -0.98
N ILE A 208 8.38 -7.22 -1.69
CA ILE A 208 8.87 -6.42 -2.82
C ILE A 208 7.89 -6.55 -3.98
N SER A 209 7.28 -5.44 -4.37
CA SER A 209 6.31 -5.36 -5.44
C SER A 209 6.41 -4.03 -6.19
N ALA A 210 5.84 -3.94 -7.39
CA ALA A 210 5.79 -2.67 -8.12
C ALA A 210 4.92 -1.59 -7.43
N CYS A 211 4.09 -1.99 -6.46
CA CYS A 211 3.30 -1.07 -5.63
C CYS A 211 4.10 -0.51 -4.44
N ASN A 212 5.08 -1.28 -3.94
CA ASN A 212 5.94 -0.91 -2.82
C ASN A 212 7.28 -0.29 -3.27
N ILE A 213 7.39 0.05 -4.55
CA ILE A 213 8.50 0.82 -5.12
C ILE A 213 7.93 2.16 -5.55
N MET A 214 8.36 3.23 -4.89
CA MET A 214 7.97 4.61 -5.22
C MET A 214 9.16 5.43 -5.68
N PHE A 215 8.90 6.63 -6.16
CA PHE A 215 9.95 7.54 -6.61
C PHE A 215 9.83 8.89 -5.92
N ASP A 216 10.97 9.48 -5.57
CA ASP A 216 11.02 10.86 -5.11
C ASP A 216 10.88 11.85 -6.28
N SER A 217 10.92 13.15 -5.95
CA SER A 217 10.84 14.23 -6.94
C SER A 217 12.05 14.32 -7.88
N SER A 218 13.18 13.72 -7.50
CA SER A 218 14.39 13.61 -8.35
C SER A 218 14.32 12.44 -9.32
N GLY A 219 13.37 11.53 -9.14
CA GLY A 219 13.24 10.30 -9.91
C GLY A 219 14.05 9.13 -9.36
N THR A 220 14.55 9.22 -8.13
CA THR A 220 15.24 8.12 -7.44
C THR A 220 14.22 7.14 -6.89
N ALA A 221 14.46 5.83 -7.08
CA ALA A 221 13.58 4.78 -6.60
C ALA A 221 13.81 4.45 -5.12
N MET A 222 12.70 4.28 -4.41
CA MET A 222 12.61 4.03 -2.97
C MET A 222 11.80 2.77 -2.71
N LEU A 223 12.37 1.84 -1.94
CA LEU A 223 11.65 0.69 -1.41
C LEU A 223 10.89 1.11 -0.15
N ILE A 224 9.56 1.04 -0.16
CA ILE A 224 8.68 1.47 0.93
C ILE A 224 7.89 0.29 1.52
N ASP A 225 7.05 0.54 2.53
CA ASP A 225 6.19 -0.47 3.20
C ASP A 225 6.99 -1.57 3.91
N LEU A 226 7.61 -1.19 5.04
CA LEU A 226 8.42 -2.09 5.87
C LEU A 226 7.59 -2.96 6.82
N ASP A 227 6.26 -2.97 6.71
CA ASP A 227 5.34 -3.70 7.60
C ASP A 227 5.58 -5.22 7.57
N SER A 228 6.01 -5.71 6.41
CA SER A 228 6.30 -7.12 6.16
C SER A 228 7.74 -7.50 6.52
N CYS A 229 8.60 -6.52 6.84
CA CYS A 229 10.00 -6.78 7.17
C CYS A 229 10.13 -7.62 8.43
N ALA A 230 10.94 -8.68 8.36
CA ALA A 230 11.17 -9.57 9.49
C ALA A 230 12.63 -10.07 9.51
N PRO A 231 13.16 -10.43 10.68
CA PRO A 231 14.45 -11.11 10.77
C PRO A 231 14.45 -12.41 9.97
N PHE A 232 15.60 -12.80 9.43
CA PHE A 232 15.70 -14.07 8.71
C PHE A 232 15.29 -15.27 9.57
N GLY A 233 14.53 -16.20 8.96
CA GLY A 233 14.00 -17.40 9.60
C GLY A 233 12.71 -17.18 10.39
N GLU A 234 12.35 -15.93 10.73
CA GLU A 234 11.10 -15.62 11.41
C GLU A 234 9.88 -15.85 10.51
N LYS A 235 8.73 -16.14 11.14
CA LYS A 235 7.49 -16.37 10.40
C LYS A 235 7.03 -15.09 9.69
N VAL A 236 6.76 -15.20 8.39
CA VAL A 236 6.15 -14.13 7.60
C VAL A 236 4.69 -13.98 8.01
N LYS A 237 4.32 -12.79 8.51
CA LYS A 237 2.95 -12.47 8.94
C LYS A 237 2.13 -11.79 7.84
N LYS A 238 2.80 -11.02 6.98
CA LYS A 238 2.27 -10.25 5.85
C LYS A 238 3.28 -10.38 4.70
N GLY A 239 2.80 -10.47 3.46
CA GLY A 239 3.66 -10.67 2.30
C GLY A 239 4.05 -12.14 2.09
N GLY A 240 5.27 -12.37 1.64
CA GLY A 240 5.85 -13.69 1.35
C GLY A 240 5.45 -14.27 0.00
N ILE A 241 4.76 -13.51 -0.86
CA ILE A 241 4.19 -14.03 -2.12
C ILE A 241 4.86 -13.37 -3.32
N VAL A 242 5.71 -14.11 -4.01
CA VAL A 242 6.39 -13.65 -5.23
C VAL A 242 5.37 -13.46 -6.34
N GLY A 243 5.24 -12.23 -6.84
CA GLY A 243 4.25 -11.86 -7.87
C GLY A 243 2.81 -11.73 -7.34
N GLY A 244 2.63 -11.81 -6.02
CA GLY A 244 1.33 -11.74 -5.32
C GLY A 244 0.42 -10.60 -5.75
N TRP A 245 1.03 -9.43 -5.89
CA TRP A 245 0.41 -8.14 -6.21
C TRP A 245 -0.28 -8.08 -7.58
N ARG A 246 -0.02 -9.02 -8.49
CA ARG A 246 -0.71 -9.12 -9.79
C ARG A 246 -1.95 -10.03 -9.74
N GLY A 247 -2.20 -10.66 -8.60
CA GLY A 247 -3.33 -11.56 -8.39
C GLY A 247 -2.98 -13.05 -8.51
N PRO A 248 -3.93 -13.94 -8.15
CA PRO A 248 -3.69 -15.38 -7.95
C PRO A 248 -3.01 -16.11 -9.11
N SER A 249 -3.35 -15.74 -10.35
CA SER A 249 -2.80 -16.37 -11.56
C SER A 249 -1.32 -16.07 -11.80
N PHE A 250 -0.75 -15.12 -11.06
CA PHE A 250 0.63 -14.65 -11.22
C PHE A 250 1.53 -15.03 -10.05
N TRP A 251 0.96 -15.66 -9.02
CA TRP A 251 1.68 -16.16 -7.85
C TRP A 251 2.67 -17.23 -8.29
N LYS A 252 3.95 -16.99 -8.05
CA LYS A 252 5.01 -17.93 -8.41
C LYS A 252 5.42 -18.82 -7.24
N GLN A 253 5.53 -18.24 -6.05
CA GLN A 253 6.04 -18.92 -4.88
C GLN A 253 5.59 -18.20 -3.61
N GLU A 254 5.34 -18.99 -2.55
CA GLU A 254 5.01 -18.50 -1.21
C GLU A 254 6.14 -18.88 -0.24
N PHE A 255 6.50 -17.94 0.62
CA PHE A 255 7.48 -18.08 1.68
C PHE A 255 6.80 -17.87 3.03
N LYS A 256 6.85 -18.89 3.89
CA LYS A 256 6.30 -18.83 5.26
C LYS A 256 7.31 -18.32 6.28
N GLN A 257 8.58 -18.31 5.92
CA GLN A 257 9.69 -17.79 6.72
C GLN A 257 10.40 -16.70 5.94
N SER A 258 10.84 -15.67 6.65
CA SER A 258 11.53 -14.55 6.06
C SER A 258 12.90 -14.99 5.58
N SER A 259 13.25 -14.68 4.34
CA SER A 259 14.48 -15.16 3.72
C SER A 259 14.99 -14.20 2.65
N ILE A 260 16.31 -14.22 2.46
CA ILE A 260 16.98 -13.55 1.32
C ILE A 260 16.36 -14.01 0.00
N GLU A 261 16.11 -15.31 -0.13
CA GLU A 261 15.53 -15.91 -1.34
C GLU A 261 14.17 -15.31 -1.71
N CYS A 262 13.31 -15.02 -0.72
CA CYS A 262 12.01 -14.39 -0.96
C CYS A 262 12.16 -13.03 -1.65
N ASP A 263 13.09 -12.21 -1.15
CA ASP A 263 13.38 -10.89 -1.70
C ASP A 263 14.03 -10.97 -3.08
N GLU A 264 15.03 -11.86 -3.26
CA GLU A 264 15.73 -12.03 -4.53
C GLU A 264 14.79 -12.50 -5.64
N LEU A 265 13.93 -13.48 -5.37
CA LEU A 265 12.93 -13.94 -6.33
C LEU A 265 11.88 -12.87 -6.62
N SER A 266 11.48 -12.08 -5.62
CA SER A 266 10.55 -10.96 -5.82
C SER A 266 11.17 -9.87 -6.69
N LEU A 267 12.43 -9.51 -6.46
CA LEU A 267 13.17 -8.55 -7.27
C LEU A 267 13.35 -9.06 -8.71
N GLN A 268 13.72 -10.34 -8.90
CA GLN A 268 13.82 -10.93 -10.22
C GLN A 268 12.46 -10.97 -10.93
N TYR A 269 11.38 -11.23 -10.20
CA TYR A 269 10.03 -11.16 -10.74
C TYR A 269 9.70 -9.75 -11.23
N VAL A 270 9.99 -8.70 -10.45
CA VAL A 270 9.78 -7.31 -10.85
C VAL A 270 10.62 -6.96 -12.09
N ARG A 271 11.90 -7.38 -12.13
CA ARG A 271 12.79 -7.18 -13.30
C ARG A 271 12.20 -7.82 -14.55
N ASN A 272 11.80 -9.09 -14.49
CA ASN A 272 11.18 -9.81 -15.61
C ASN A 272 9.87 -9.17 -16.04
N TRP A 273 9.07 -8.71 -15.08
CA TRP A 273 7.83 -8.01 -15.34
C TRP A 273 8.08 -6.71 -16.12
N LEU A 274 9.04 -5.87 -15.71
CA LEU A 274 9.41 -4.64 -16.42
C LEU A 274 9.82 -4.92 -17.87
N ILE A 275 10.61 -5.97 -18.10
CA ILE A 275 11.00 -6.38 -19.46
C ILE A 275 9.76 -6.76 -20.27
N SER A 276 8.86 -7.58 -19.73
CA SER A 276 7.70 -8.11 -20.46
C SER A 276 6.65 -7.06 -20.83
N GLU A 277 6.51 -6.00 -20.03
CA GLU A 277 5.45 -5.01 -20.17
C GLU A 277 5.83 -3.84 -21.07
N LEU A 278 7.13 -3.62 -21.25
CA LEU A 278 7.71 -2.51 -22.00
C LEU A 278 8.74 -3.01 -23.03
N SER A 279 8.64 -4.28 -23.43
CA SER A 279 9.34 -4.76 -24.62
C SER A 279 8.77 -4.02 -25.82
N ASP A 280 9.63 -3.58 -26.73
CA ASP A 280 9.20 -3.14 -28.06
C ASP A 280 8.63 -4.35 -28.80
N LYS A 281 7.36 -4.68 -28.53
CA LYS A 281 6.61 -5.54 -29.44
C LYS A 281 6.42 -4.71 -30.70
N PRO A 282 6.93 -5.14 -31.88
CA PRO A 282 6.56 -4.48 -33.12
C PRO A 282 5.03 -4.42 -33.15
N GLY A 283 4.49 -3.22 -33.39
CA GLY A 283 3.06 -2.98 -33.36
C GLY A 283 2.37 -4.05 -34.18
N SER A 284 1.34 -4.66 -33.61
CA SER A 284 0.28 -5.26 -34.40
C SER A 284 -0.40 -4.11 -35.16
N GLU A 285 0.21 -3.68 -36.25
CA GLU A 285 -0.51 -3.05 -37.35
C GLU A 285 -1.58 -4.03 -37.82
N GLY A 286 -2.74 -3.46 -38.13
CA GLY A 286 -4.03 -4.14 -38.22
C GLY A 286 -4.05 -5.44 -39.01
N LEU A 287 -4.86 -6.37 -38.51
CA LEU A 287 -5.69 -7.28 -39.30
C LEU A 287 -7.11 -7.26 -38.74
#